data_AF-A0A2W5TWG8-F1
#
_entry.id   AF-A0A2W5TWG8-F1
#
_cell.length_a   1.000
_cell.length_b   1.000
_cell.length_c   1.000
_cell.angle_alpha   90.00
_cell.angle_beta   90.00
_cell.angle_gamma   90.00
#
_symmetry.space_group_name_H-M   'P 1'
#
loop_
_entity.id
_entity.type
_entity.pdbx_description
1 polymer ?
#
loop_
_entity_poly.entity_id
_entity_poly.type
_entity_poly.pdbx_seq_one_letter_code
_entity_poly.pdbx_strand_id
1 'polypeptide(L)'
;MNARAAWLTPFIALPAFAYSIATAFSSPCHEPLTAEAFQRARVAFPLERVPPPPTELERKVAADFAKNFGPADVPKEYWYAQMSLIIGVRAPDTGGHSLLDLDSTRILHTVPTDQYTHALRGGQDDGPEGNETVAAGVRDTIRALMAQSREALSKPLNEQYITVNYDIDGYGLVDLRVWAPAYYAGRASHAVQDSFSHSFREEGLHRVVHFFNYADAITPSFNEARDGFRHSGSMDKCGHETAPLTTAATEATTALLLAIDSERALEVMLNDWETIAPGCTLENSYCDTAWRELASEDVTMPYLGCTSAEGLLVGGVLLLLRRRLRSKK
;
A
#
# COMPACT_ATOMS: atom_id res chain seq x y z
N MET A 1 33.07 -39.19 10.95
CA MET A 1 33.55 -37.83 10.60
C MET A 1 32.48 -37.18 9.74
N ASN A 2 32.05 -36.00 10.16
CA ASN A 2 30.74 -35.38 9.96
C ASN A 2 30.34 -35.13 8.51
N ALA A 3 29.20 -35.69 8.08
CA ALA A 3 28.46 -35.22 6.91
C ALA A 3 27.62 -33.99 7.33
N ARG A 4 27.91 -32.82 6.73
CA ARG A 4 27.10 -31.63 6.90
C ARG A 4 25.80 -31.81 6.10
N ALA A 5 24.68 -31.89 6.80
CA ALA A 5 23.35 -31.77 6.20
C ALA A 5 23.15 -30.32 5.76
N ALA A 6 23.10 -30.08 4.45
CA ALA A 6 22.65 -28.81 3.90
C ALA A 6 21.12 -28.78 4.02
N TRP A 7 20.62 -27.94 4.91
CA TRP A 7 19.20 -27.61 4.99
C TRP A 7 18.88 -26.68 3.82
N LEU A 8 18.11 -27.17 2.85
CA LEU A 8 17.44 -26.34 1.86
C LEU A 8 16.24 -25.70 2.56
N THR A 9 16.40 -24.47 3.03
CA THR A 9 15.27 -23.66 3.49
C THR A 9 14.54 -23.13 2.26
N PRO A 10 13.28 -23.51 2.01
CA PRO A 10 12.50 -22.85 0.98
C PRO A 10 12.20 -21.42 1.45
N PHE A 11 12.78 -20.43 0.76
CA PHE A 11 12.40 -19.03 0.95
C PHE A 11 11.08 -18.81 0.20
N ILE A 12 9.98 -18.79 0.96
CA ILE A 12 8.71 -18.30 0.45
C ILE A 12 8.84 -16.77 0.47
N ALA A 13 8.87 -16.15 -0.71
CA ALA A 13 8.72 -14.71 -0.81
C ALA A 13 7.31 -14.37 -0.30
N LEU A 14 7.22 -13.65 0.81
CA LEU A 14 5.95 -13.15 1.29
C LEU A 14 5.45 -12.07 0.31
N PRO A 15 4.14 -12.00 0.04
CA PRO A 15 3.57 -10.87 -0.69
C PRO A 15 3.95 -9.59 0.04
N ALA A 16 4.47 -8.62 -0.72
CA ALA A 16 4.67 -7.27 -0.21
C ALA A 16 3.31 -6.58 -0.24
N PHE A 17 2.91 -6.10 0.93
CA PHE A 17 1.84 -5.13 1.09
C PHE A 17 2.52 -3.86 1.54
N ALA A 18 2.07 -2.71 1.05
CA ALA A 18 2.31 -1.42 1.69
C ALA A 18 1.75 -1.42 3.12
N TYR A 19 1.61 -0.28 3.81
CA TYR A 19 1.05 -0.25 5.18
C TYR A 19 -0.10 -1.25 5.36
N SER A 20 0.16 -2.39 6.01
CA SER A 20 -0.58 -3.58 5.61
C SER A 20 -2.07 -3.47 5.86
N ILE A 21 -2.92 -3.83 4.90
CA ILE A 21 -4.37 -3.94 5.16
C ILE A 21 -4.66 -5.15 6.04
N ALA A 22 -5.78 -5.13 6.78
CA ALA A 22 -6.25 -6.31 7.49
C ALA A 22 -6.58 -7.41 6.48
N THR A 23 -5.87 -8.53 6.59
CA THR A 23 -6.19 -9.79 5.91
C THR A 23 -6.19 -10.92 6.93
N ALA A 24 -6.42 -12.16 6.47
CA ALA A 24 -6.19 -13.34 7.30
C ALA A 24 -4.71 -13.55 7.66
N PHE A 25 -3.77 -12.82 7.02
CA PHE A 25 -2.32 -13.05 7.10
C PHE A 25 -1.51 -11.81 7.50
N SER A 26 -2.14 -10.63 7.61
CA SER A 26 -1.49 -9.36 7.93
C SER A 26 -2.29 -8.54 8.96
N SER A 27 -1.56 -7.79 9.80
CA SER A 27 -2.19 -6.85 10.75
C SER A 27 -2.56 -5.55 10.02
N PRO A 28 -3.69 -4.91 10.35
CA PRO A 28 -4.07 -3.65 9.69
C PRO A 28 -3.15 -2.49 10.08
N CYS A 29 -2.88 -1.60 9.12
CA CYS A 29 -2.17 -0.35 9.30
C CYS A 29 -2.88 0.79 8.55
N HIS A 30 -3.23 0.63 7.26
CA HIS A 30 -4.03 1.65 6.55
C HIS A 30 -5.33 2.01 7.26
N GLU A 31 -6.05 1.02 7.78
CA GLU A 31 -7.37 1.21 8.40
C GLU A 31 -7.32 1.97 9.71
N PRO A 32 -6.48 1.63 10.70
CA PRO A 32 -6.38 2.41 11.93
C PRO A 32 -5.89 3.84 11.67
N LEU A 33 -4.91 4.07 10.79
CA LEU A 33 -4.44 5.43 10.45
C LEU A 33 -5.56 6.26 9.82
N THR A 34 -6.30 5.66 8.88
CA THR A 34 -7.45 6.31 8.22
C THR A 34 -8.59 6.59 9.19
N ALA A 35 -8.91 5.65 10.07
CA ALA A 35 -9.96 5.81 11.08
C ALA A 35 -9.61 6.92 12.08
N GLU A 36 -8.35 6.97 12.53
CA GLU A 36 -7.86 8.00 13.43
C GLU A 36 -7.87 9.38 12.75
N ALA A 37 -7.35 9.48 11.51
CA ALA A 37 -7.37 10.72 10.74
C ALA A 37 -8.79 11.24 10.51
N PHE A 38 -9.73 10.35 10.19
CA PHE A 38 -11.14 10.70 10.03
C PHE A 38 -11.76 11.21 11.33
N GLN A 39 -11.43 10.57 12.46
CA GLN A 39 -11.87 11.02 13.78
C GLN A 39 -11.30 12.41 14.13
N ARG A 40 -10.04 12.69 13.80
CA ARG A 40 -9.41 14.02 13.98
C ARG A 40 -10.06 15.08 13.09
N ALA A 41 -10.46 14.71 11.87
CA ALA A 41 -11.12 15.61 10.91
C ALA A 41 -12.65 15.77 11.15
N ARG A 42 -13.25 14.99 12.06
CA ARG A 42 -14.71 14.88 12.28
C ARG A 42 -15.45 16.21 12.37
N VAL A 43 -14.88 17.24 13.00
CA VAL A 43 -15.55 18.53 13.23
C VAL A 43 -15.71 19.34 11.95
N ALA A 44 -14.76 19.21 11.02
CA ALA A 44 -14.78 19.93 9.74
C ALA A 44 -15.30 19.08 8.59
N PHE A 45 -15.46 17.77 8.80
CA PHE A 45 -15.94 16.87 7.77
C PHE A 45 -17.45 17.10 7.50
N PRO A 46 -17.90 17.19 6.24
CA PRO A 46 -19.26 17.59 5.87
C PRO A 46 -20.28 16.45 6.07
N LEU A 47 -20.51 16.04 7.31
CA LEU A 47 -21.40 14.92 7.66
C LEU A 47 -22.85 15.15 7.23
N GLU A 48 -23.31 16.40 7.20
CA GLU A 48 -24.64 16.78 6.71
C GLU A 48 -24.84 16.51 5.21
N ARG A 49 -23.74 16.30 4.47
CA ARG A 49 -23.74 15.95 3.05
C ARG A 49 -23.56 14.45 2.81
N VAL A 50 -23.47 13.65 3.86
CA VAL A 50 -23.39 12.20 3.74
C VAL A 50 -24.83 11.67 3.60
N PRO A 51 -25.16 10.99 2.50
CA PRO A 51 -26.48 10.39 2.38
C PRO A 51 -26.55 9.12 3.25
N PRO A 52 -27.76 8.69 3.68
CA PRO A 52 -27.89 7.49 4.49
C PRO A 52 -27.47 6.23 3.70
N PRO A 53 -27.06 5.13 4.36
CA PRO A 53 -26.80 3.87 3.69
C PRO A 53 -27.97 3.46 2.78
N PRO A 54 -27.73 3.13 1.50
CA PRO A 54 -28.80 2.96 0.52
C PRO A 54 -29.60 1.67 0.73
N THR A 55 -29.01 0.64 1.33
CA THR A 55 -29.70 -0.62 1.64
C THR A 55 -29.38 -1.16 3.04
N GLU A 56 -30.02 -2.27 3.42
CA GLU A 56 -29.70 -3.00 4.65
C GLU A 56 -28.28 -3.57 4.64
N LEU A 57 -27.75 -3.95 3.48
CA LEU A 57 -26.39 -4.48 3.35
C LEU A 57 -25.37 -3.44 3.79
N GLU A 58 -25.35 -2.26 3.16
CA GLU A 58 -24.41 -1.18 3.50
C GLU A 58 -24.54 -0.75 4.96
N ARG A 59 -25.77 -0.73 5.51
CA ARG A 59 -25.98 -0.40 6.93
C ARG A 59 -25.35 -1.43 7.86
N LYS A 60 -25.46 -2.72 7.56
CA LYS A 60 -24.85 -3.79 8.35
C LYS A 60 -23.33 -3.77 8.24
N VAL A 61 -22.80 -3.58 7.04
CA VAL A 61 -21.35 -3.48 6.81
C VAL A 61 -20.79 -2.25 7.53
N ALA A 62 -21.43 -1.07 7.40
CA ALA A 62 -21.01 0.13 8.12
C ALA A 62 -21.00 -0.04 9.63
N ALA A 63 -22.03 -0.70 10.19
CA ALA A 63 -22.08 -1.02 11.61
C ALA A 63 -21.00 -2.01 12.03
N ASP A 64 -20.57 -2.92 11.16
CA ASP A 64 -19.49 -3.85 11.45
C ASP A 64 -18.12 -3.16 11.47
N PHE A 65 -17.83 -2.31 10.48
CA PHE A 65 -16.64 -1.45 10.48
C PHE A 65 -16.59 -0.57 11.74
N ALA A 66 -17.72 -0.01 12.15
CA ALA A 66 -17.81 0.84 13.34
C ALA A 66 -17.41 0.12 14.63
N LYS A 67 -17.55 -1.21 14.73
CA LYS A 67 -17.09 -1.95 15.92
C LYS A 67 -15.56 -1.90 16.10
N ASN A 68 -14.84 -1.85 14.99
CA ASN A 68 -13.37 -1.92 14.98
C ASN A 68 -12.73 -0.53 14.88
N PHE A 69 -13.39 0.42 14.20
CA PHE A 69 -12.78 1.69 13.81
C PHE A 69 -13.61 2.92 14.18
N GLY A 70 -14.87 2.75 14.57
CA GLY A 70 -15.81 3.85 14.76
C GLY A 70 -16.05 4.19 16.23
N PRO A 71 -16.27 5.47 16.57
CA PRO A 71 -16.85 5.82 17.86
C PRO A 71 -18.30 5.28 17.95
N ALA A 72 -18.72 4.89 19.15
CA ALA A 72 -20.07 4.39 19.38
C ALA A 72 -21.16 5.48 19.39
N ASP A 73 -20.77 6.75 19.59
CA ASP A 73 -21.69 7.88 19.87
C ASP A 73 -22.07 8.74 18.65
N VAL A 74 -21.90 8.24 17.43
CA VAL A 74 -22.07 9.02 16.20
C VAL A 74 -23.28 8.60 15.38
N PRO A 75 -23.78 9.49 14.49
CA PRO A 75 -24.83 9.13 13.53
C PRO A 75 -24.41 8.00 12.60
N LYS A 76 -25.38 7.26 12.04
CA LYS A 76 -25.10 6.14 11.13
C LYS A 76 -24.45 6.59 9.82
N GLU A 77 -24.71 7.83 9.42
CA GLU A 77 -24.09 8.52 8.30
C GLU A 77 -22.57 8.62 8.52
N TYR A 78 -22.11 8.86 9.76
CA TYR A 78 -20.69 8.85 10.09
C TYR A 78 -20.08 7.47 9.86
N TRP A 79 -20.72 6.40 10.36
CA TRP A 79 -20.25 5.03 10.14
C TRP A 79 -20.22 4.68 8.65
N TYR A 80 -21.18 5.17 7.87
CA TYR A 80 -21.22 4.94 6.43
C TYR A 80 -20.10 5.67 5.68
N ALA A 81 -19.83 6.93 6.04
CA ALA A 81 -18.69 7.68 5.51
C ALA A 81 -17.36 7.02 5.89
N GLN A 82 -17.18 6.60 7.15
CA GLN A 82 -15.98 5.90 7.60
C GLN A 82 -15.80 4.57 6.88
N MET A 83 -16.85 3.76 6.74
CA MET A 83 -16.81 2.51 5.97
C MET A 83 -16.39 2.78 4.53
N SER A 84 -16.99 3.77 3.87
CA SER A 84 -16.65 4.14 2.49
C SER A 84 -15.19 4.59 2.36
N LEU A 85 -14.69 5.35 3.33
CA LEU A 85 -13.30 5.81 3.40
C LEU A 85 -12.33 4.63 3.58
N ILE A 86 -12.61 3.70 4.49
CA ILE A 86 -11.76 2.54 4.73
C ILE A 86 -11.79 1.56 3.54
N ILE A 87 -12.94 1.38 2.88
CA ILE A 87 -12.99 0.60 1.64
C ILE A 87 -12.18 1.30 0.53
N GLY A 88 -12.19 2.64 0.51
CA GLY A 88 -11.35 3.44 -0.37
C GLY A 88 -9.86 3.21 -0.14
N VAL A 89 -9.40 3.28 1.12
CA VAL A 89 -7.96 3.12 1.43
C VAL A 89 -7.45 1.70 1.11
N ARG A 90 -8.31 0.68 1.19
CA ARG A 90 -7.98 -0.70 0.81
C ARG A 90 -7.99 -0.95 -0.70
N ALA A 91 -8.63 -0.08 -1.49
CA ALA A 91 -8.90 -0.38 -2.89
C ALA A 91 -7.64 -0.55 -3.75
N PRO A 92 -6.57 0.26 -3.58
CA PRO A 92 -5.34 0.06 -4.34
C PRO A 92 -4.69 -1.32 -4.13
N ASP A 93 -4.57 -1.77 -2.88
CA ASP A 93 -3.96 -3.07 -2.54
C ASP A 93 -4.77 -4.30 -2.96
N THR A 94 -6.06 -4.11 -3.24
CA THR A 94 -6.97 -5.21 -3.56
C THR A 94 -7.35 -5.25 -5.02
N GLY A 95 -7.38 -4.11 -5.72
CA GLY A 95 -7.87 -4.02 -7.09
C GLY A 95 -9.31 -4.54 -7.30
N GLY A 96 -10.09 -4.68 -6.21
CA GLY A 96 -11.40 -5.35 -6.23
C GLY A 96 -11.35 -6.89 -6.23
N HIS A 97 -10.18 -7.48 -5.99
CA HIS A 97 -9.99 -8.92 -5.79
C HIS A 97 -10.13 -9.32 -4.32
N SER A 98 -10.25 -10.63 -4.08
CA SER A 98 -10.31 -11.17 -2.72
C SER A 98 -8.99 -10.97 -1.98
N LEU A 99 -9.08 -10.70 -0.68
CA LEU A 99 -7.92 -10.60 0.24
C LEU A 99 -7.17 -11.93 0.38
N LEU A 100 -7.78 -13.03 -0.05
CA LEU A 100 -7.19 -14.37 -0.03
C LEU A 100 -6.56 -14.76 -1.38
N ASP A 101 -6.73 -13.94 -2.42
CA ASP A 101 -6.14 -14.18 -3.75
C ASP A 101 -4.73 -13.59 -3.83
N LEU A 102 -3.79 -14.33 -3.21
CA LEU A 102 -2.37 -13.95 -3.13
C LEU A 102 -1.71 -13.85 -4.52
N ASP A 103 -2.22 -14.58 -5.52
CA ASP A 103 -1.68 -14.55 -6.88
C ASP A 103 -2.13 -13.28 -7.63
N SER A 104 -3.40 -12.89 -7.51
CA SER A 104 -3.89 -11.65 -8.13
C SER A 104 -3.32 -10.40 -7.46
N THR A 105 -3.22 -10.37 -6.13
CA THR A 105 -2.58 -9.28 -5.37
C THR A 105 -1.11 -9.12 -5.75
N ARG A 106 -0.39 -10.23 -5.95
CA ARG A 106 0.98 -10.19 -6.46
C ARG A 106 1.07 -9.53 -7.84
N ILE A 107 0.17 -9.87 -8.76
CA ILE A 107 0.19 -9.32 -10.13
C ILE A 107 -0.17 -7.83 -10.12
N LEU A 108 -1.14 -7.41 -9.31
CA LEU A 108 -1.55 -6.01 -9.15
C LEU A 108 -0.36 -5.10 -8.82
N HIS A 109 0.47 -5.49 -7.85
CA HIS A 109 1.64 -4.70 -7.44
C HIS A 109 2.80 -4.71 -8.44
N THR A 110 2.74 -5.56 -9.48
CA THR A 110 3.74 -5.57 -10.58
C THR A 110 3.32 -4.73 -11.78
N VAL A 111 2.10 -4.18 -11.80
CA VAL A 111 1.64 -3.34 -12.90
C VAL A 111 2.42 -2.01 -12.85
N PRO A 112 3.26 -1.71 -13.87
CA PRO A 112 4.12 -0.53 -13.82
C PRO A 112 3.35 0.80 -13.74
N THR A 113 2.10 0.82 -14.23
CA THR A 113 1.26 2.02 -14.27
C THR A 113 0.60 2.36 -12.93
N ASP A 114 0.72 1.51 -11.91
CA ASP A 114 0.07 1.74 -10.60
C ASP A 114 1.07 2.10 -9.48
N GLN A 115 2.37 2.16 -9.78
CA GLN A 115 3.41 2.40 -8.77
C GLN A 115 3.23 3.74 -8.04
N TYR A 116 2.73 4.77 -8.73
CA TYR A 116 2.49 6.09 -8.12
C TYR A 116 1.30 6.12 -7.16
N THR A 117 0.34 5.19 -7.29
CA THR A 117 -0.71 5.01 -6.29
C THR A 117 -0.12 4.52 -4.96
N HIS A 118 0.96 3.74 -5.05
CA HIS A 118 1.71 3.20 -3.91
C HIS A 118 2.97 4.01 -3.58
N ALA A 119 3.16 5.22 -4.12
CA ALA A 119 4.38 6.00 -3.90
C ALA A 119 5.71 5.24 -4.12
N LEU A 120 5.72 4.33 -5.11
CA LEU A 120 6.88 3.54 -5.50
C LEU A 120 7.43 4.01 -6.84
N ARG A 121 8.71 3.74 -7.06
CA ARG A 121 9.37 3.86 -8.36
C ARG A 121 8.83 2.83 -9.35
N GLY A 122 8.50 3.29 -10.54
CA GLY A 122 8.31 2.46 -11.72
C GLY A 122 9.62 2.13 -12.42
N GLY A 123 9.57 1.19 -13.37
CA GLY A 123 10.76 0.65 -14.02
C GLY A 123 11.51 1.60 -14.97
N GLN A 124 11.12 2.87 -15.03
CA GLN A 124 11.81 3.92 -15.79
C GLN A 124 12.19 5.12 -14.89
N ASP A 125 11.90 5.05 -13.58
CA ASP A 125 12.21 6.10 -12.61
C ASP A 125 13.65 5.94 -12.12
N ASP A 126 14.58 6.10 -13.06
CA ASP A 126 16.00 5.84 -12.87
C ASP A 126 16.73 7.02 -12.21
N GLY A 127 17.78 6.70 -11.44
CA GLY A 127 18.71 7.66 -10.89
C GLY A 127 18.07 8.63 -9.88
N PRO A 128 18.73 9.76 -9.57
CA PRO A 128 18.17 10.78 -8.69
C PRO A 128 16.87 11.40 -9.22
N GLU A 129 16.77 11.60 -10.54
CA GLU A 129 15.62 12.20 -11.21
C GLU A 129 14.35 11.35 -11.02
N GLY A 130 14.47 10.02 -10.87
CA GLY A 130 13.36 9.14 -10.54
C GLY A 130 12.60 9.53 -9.28
N ASN A 131 13.26 10.11 -8.27
CA ASN A 131 12.55 10.59 -7.07
C ASN A 131 11.63 11.77 -7.37
N GLU A 132 12.03 12.68 -8.25
CA GLU A 132 11.20 13.81 -8.67
C GLU A 132 10.00 13.34 -9.49
N THR A 133 10.21 12.34 -10.37
CA THR A 133 9.13 11.74 -11.16
C THR A 133 8.10 11.06 -10.26
N VAL A 134 8.52 10.24 -9.29
CA VAL A 134 7.60 9.60 -8.33
C VAL A 134 6.86 10.64 -7.50
N ALA A 135 7.55 11.67 -6.98
CA ALA A 135 6.90 12.73 -6.22
C ALA A 135 5.79 13.43 -7.03
N ALA A 136 6.09 13.78 -8.29
CA ALA A 136 5.11 14.38 -9.18
C ALA A 136 3.93 13.42 -9.45
N GLY A 137 4.21 12.14 -9.71
CA GLY A 137 3.20 11.11 -9.94
C GLY A 137 2.27 10.90 -8.76
N VAL A 138 2.81 10.82 -7.54
CA VAL A 138 2.03 10.68 -6.29
C VAL A 138 1.11 11.89 -6.10
N ARG A 139 1.66 13.11 -6.25
CA ARG A 139 0.88 14.34 -6.14
C ARG A 139 -0.25 14.40 -7.16
N ASP A 140 0.01 14.01 -8.39
CA ASP A 140 -0.99 14.01 -9.45
C ASP A 140 -2.08 12.95 -9.21
N THR A 141 -1.72 11.78 -8.71
CA THR A 141 -2.68 10.76 -8.25
C THR A 141 -3.58 11.30 -7.14
N ILE A 142 -3.01 11.91 -6.10
CA ILE A 142 -3.77 12.50 -5.00
C ILE A 142 -4.71 13.61 -5.52
N ARG A 143 -4.22 14.52 -6.37
CA ARG A 143 -5.04 15.57 -6.99
C ARG A 143 -6.21 14.99 -7.77
N ALA A 144 -5.97 14.01 -8.62
CA ALA A 144 -6.99 13.39 -9.45
C ALA A 144 -8.07 12.70 -8.63
N LEU A 145 -7.70 12.01 -7.54
CA LEU A 145 -8.65 11.36 -6.64
C LEU A 145 -9.44 12.38 -5.81
N MET A 146 -8.79 13.44 -5.32
CA MET A 146 -9.48 14.49 -4.58
C MET A 146 -10.39 15.32 -5.49
N ALA A 147 -10.04 15.49 -6.77
CA ALA A 147 -10.93 16.09 -7.77
C ALA A 147 -12.18 15.24 -8.00
N GLN A 148 -12.04 13.92 -8.11
CA GLN A 148 -13.18 12.99 -8.18
C GLN A 148 -14.04 13.04 -6.92
N SER A 149 -13.41 13.14 -5.73
CA SER A 149 -14.13 13.32 -4.47
C SER A 149 -14.97 14.61 -4.47
N ARG A 150 -14.39 15.74 -4.88
CA ARG A 150 -15.10 17.03 -5.00
C ARG A 150 -16.20 17.01 -6.05
N GLU A 151 -15.95 16.41 -7.21
CA GLU A 151 -16.96 16.24 -8.25
C GLU A 151 -18.15 15.44 -7.71
N ALA A 152 -17.89 14.31 -7.03
CA ALA A 152 -18.94 13.51 -6.41
C ALA A 152 -19.69 14.29 -5.32
N LEU A 153 -18.98 15.08 -4.49
CA LEU A 153 -19.62 15.95 -3.48
C LEU A 153 -20.56 16.98 -4.12
N SER A 154 -20.23 17.49 -5.30
CA SER A 154 -21.05 18.50 -5.98
C SER A 154 -22.38 17.96 -6.52
N LYS A 155 -22.53 16.64 -6.63
CA LYS A 155 -23.75 15.98 -7.12
C LYS A 155 -24.87 16.02 -6.07
N PRO A 156 -26.15 15.93 -6.47
CA PRO A 156 -27.26 15.70 -5.54
C PRO A 156 -27.02 14.48 -4.64
N LEU A 157 -27.46 14.51 -3.38
CA LEU A 157 -27.19 13.46 -2.38
C LEU A 157 -27.53 12.04 -2.86
N ASN A 158 -28.62 11.88 -3.61
CA ASN A 158 -29.08 10.60 -4.16
C ASN A 158 -28.19 10.06 -5.29
N GLU A 159 -27.25 10.85 -5.79
CA GLU A 159 -26.33 10.53 -6.90
C GLU A 159 -24.87 10.38 -6.42
N GLN A 160 -24.58 10.55 -5.13
CA GLN A 160 -23.23 10.47 -4.58
C GLN A 160 -22.74 9.04 -4.26
N TYR A 161 -23.37 8.03 -4.86
CA TYR A 161 -23.01 6.62 -4.65
C TYR A 161 -22.29 6.05 -5.86
N ILE A 162 -21.32 5.20 -5.60
CA ILE A 162 -20.75 4.29 -6.60
C ILE A 162 -20.85 2.85 -6.10
N THR A 163 -20.91 1.90 -7.02
CA THR A 163 -20.83 0.48 -6.70
C THR A 163 -19.39 0.03 -6.82
N VAL A 164 -18.89 -0.70 -5.82
CA VAL A 164 -17.56 -1.30 -5.80
C VAL A 164 -17.68 -2.78 -5.49
N ASN A 165 -16.81 -3.60 -6.09
CA ASN A 165 -16.63 -4.99 -5.68
C ASN A 165 -15.81 -5.00 -4.39
N TYR A 166 -16.33 -5.61 -3.34
CA TYR A 166 -15.68 -5.64 -2.04
C TYR A 166 -15.74 -7.05 -1.44
N ASP A 167 -14.59 -7.56 -1.00
CA ASP A 167 -14.49 -8.88 -0.38
C ASP A 167 -14.80 -8.77 1.12
N ILE A 168 -15.89 -9.42 1.54
CA ILE A 168 -16.23 -9.53 2.96
C ILE A 168 -15.71 -10.88 3.44
N ASP A 169 -14.83 -10.87 4.43
CA ASP A 169 -14.25 -12.09 4.99
C ASP A 169 -15.35 -13.09 5.41
N GLY A 170 -15.20 -14.34 4.93
CA GLY A 170 -16.18 -15.41 5.11
C GLY A 170 -17.44 -15.36 4.23
N TYR A 171 -17.67 -14.28 3.46
CA TYR A 171 -18.83 -14.13 2.57
C TYR A 171 -18.45 -14.01 1.09
N GLY A 172 -17.23 -13.57 0.78
CA GLY A 172 -16.73 -13.38 -0.57
C GLY A 172 -17.04 -12.00 -1.15
N LEU A 173 -16.82 -11.86 -2.45
CA LEU A 173 -17.05 -10.61 -3.20
C LEU A 173 -18.54 -10.26 -3.26
N VAL A 174 -18.86 -9.02 -2.88
CA VAL A 174 -20.19 -8.43 -3.01
C VAL A 174 -20.13 -7.07 -3.69
N ASP A 175 -21.20 -6.73 -4.41
CA ASP A 175 -21.42 -5.36 -4.90
C ASP A 175 -21.89 -4.49 -3.73
N LEU A 176 -21.03 -3.56 -3.29
CA LEU A 176 -21.34 -2.63 -2.22
C LEU A 176 -21.48 -1.22 -2.76
N ARG A 177 -22.53 -0.51 -2.36
CA ARG A 177 -22.67 0.91 -2.68
C ARG A 177 -21.98 1.74 -1.62
N VAL A 178 -20.91 2.44 -1.98
CA VAL A 178 -20.17 3.33 -1.09
C VAL A 178 -20.47 4.79 -1.41
N TRP A 179 -20.28 5.66 -0.42
CA TRP A 179 -20.33 7.10 -0.63
C TRP A 179 -19.07 7.56 -1.37
N ALA A 180 -19.24 7.94 -2.63
CA ALA A 180 -18.15 8.16 -3.57
C ALA A 180 -17.12 9.21 -3.11
N PRO A 181 -17.52 10.35 -2.50
CA PRO A 181 -16.57 11.30 -1.91
C PRO A 181 -15.57 10.68 -0.95
N ALA A 182 -16.05 9.93 0.04
CA ALA A 182 -15.19 9.27 1.02
C ALA A 182 -14.37 8.16 0.38
N TYR A 183 -14.94 7.39 -0.55
CA TYR A 183 -14.18 6.34 -1.24
C TYR A 183 -12.97 6.91 -2.00
N TYR A 184 -13.16 7.98 -2.78
CA TYR A 184 -12.05 8.61 -3.49
C TYR A 184 -11.05 9.29 -2.56
N ALA A 185 -11.53 9.93 -1.49
CA ALA A 185 -10.65 10.47 -0.46
C ALA A 185 -9.84 9.36 0.23
N GLY A 186 -10.41 8.18 0.44
CA GLY A 186 -9.73 7.03 1.03
C GLY A 186 -8.63 6.50 0.12
N ARG A 187 -8.89 6.41 -1.18
CA ARG A 187 -7.84 6.07 -2.17
C ARG A 187 -6.72 7.10 -2.18
N ALA A 188 -7.02 8.39 -2.02
CA ALA A 188 -6.00 9.42 -1.90
C ALA A 188 -5.21 9.28 -0.59
N SER A 189 -5.89 8.95 0.51
CA SER A 189 -5.24 8.66 1.80
C SER A 189 -4.26 7.50 1.70
N HIS A 190 -4.56 6.48 0.89
CA HIS A 190 -3.65 5.36 0.66
C HIS A 190 -2.32 5.86 0.07
N ALA A 191 -2.36 6.64 -1.02
CA ALA A 191 -1.14 7.18 -1.62
C ALA A 191 -0.34 8.08 -0.66
N VAL A 192 -1.03 8.88 0.17
CA VAL A 192 -0.38 9.66 1.23
C VAL A 192 0.29 8.73 2.24
N GLN A 193 -0.40 7.70 2.72
CA GLN A 193 0.13 6.78 3.73
C GLN A 193 1.33 5.99 3.19
N ASP A 194 1.24 5.46 1.97
CA ASP A 194 2.33 4.74 1.31
C ASP A 194 3.55 5.61 1.06
N SER A 195 3.38 6.91 0.85
CA SER A 195 4.52 7.82 0.75
C SER A 195 5.39 7.85 2.02
N PHE A 196 4.89 7.41 3.18
CA PHE A 196 5.67 7.28 4.42
C PHE A 196 6.29 5.90 4.59
N SER A 197 5.64 4.82 4.15
CA SER A 197 6.21 3.47 4.24
C SER A 197 7.21 3.19 3.11
N HIS A 198 6.99 3.75 1.92
CA HIS A 198 7.79 3.50 0.73
C HIS A 198 8.81 4.59 0.41
N SER A 199 9.24 5.34 1.43
CA SER A 199 10.29 6.32 1.25
C SER A 199 11.15 6.50 2.49
N PHE A 200 12.36 6.99 2.26
CA PHE A 200 13.11 7.69 3.28
C PHE A 200 12.61 9.12 3.37
N ARG A 201 12.50 9.64 4.59
CA ARG A 201 12.15 11.03 4.87
C ARG A 201 13.22 11.69 5.76
N GLU A 202 13.30 13.01 5.70
CA GLU A 202 14.22 13.81 6.52
C GLU A 202 13.80 13.82 8.00
N GLU A 203 14.63 14.43 8.85
CA GLU A 203 14.24 14.70 10.24
C GLU A 203 12.97 15.57 10.26
N GLY A 204 11.96 15.16 11.02
CA GLY A 204 10.64 15.80 11.04
C GLY A 204 9.66 15.28 9.99
N LEU A 205 10.08 14.42 9.06
CA LEU A 205 9.22 13.63 8.15
C LEU A 205 8.40 14.39 7.11
N HIS A 206 8.51 15.71 7.01
CA HIS A 206 7.76 16.53 6.06
C HIS A 206 8.27 16.43 4.61
N ARG A 207 9.52 16.01 4.40
CA ARG A 207 10.11 15.90 3.05
C ARG A 207 10.66 14.51 2.80
N VAL A 208 10.43 14.04 1.58
CA VAL A 208 10.90 12.75 1.09
C VAL A 208 12.34 12.89 0.61
N VAL A 209 13.22 12.05 1.14
CA VAL A 209 14.63 11.93 0.76
C VAL A 209 14.77 11.02 -0.46
N HIS A 210 14.10 9.87 -0.46
CA HIS A 210 14.25 8.87 -1.52
C HIS A 210 13.05 7.91 -1.56
N PHE A 211 12.47 7.66 -2.73
CA PHE A 211 11.40 6.67 -2.90
C PHE A 211 11.94 5.27 -3.19
N PHE A 212 11.28 4.25 -2.63
CA PHE A 212 11.67 2.86 -2.83
C PHE A 212 11.20 2.32 -4.18
N ASN A 213 11.78 1.19 -4.57
CA ASN A 213 11.43 0.47 -5.79
C ASN A 213 10.95 -0.94 -5.45
N TYR A 214 9.82 -1.32 -6.03
CA TYR A 214 9.29 -2.68 -5.98
C TYR A 214 9.42 -3.39 -7.33
N ALA A 215 9.00 -2.74 -8.41
CA ALA A 215 8.89 -3.32 -9.75
C ALA A 215 10.20 -3.92 -10.27
N ASP A 216 11.33 -3.24 -10.08
CA ASP A 216 12.64 -3.77 -10.45
C ASP A 216 13.23 -4.68 -9.36
N ALA A 217 12.91 -4.42 -8.10
CA ALA A 217 13.40 -5.19 -6.96
C ALA A 217 13.01 -6.67 -7.04
N ILE A 218 11.83 -6.99 -7.58
CA ILE A 218 11.39 -8.38 -7.81
C ILE A 218 12.12 -9.06 -8.97
N THR A 219 12.99 -8.36 -9.70
CA THR A 219 13.74 -8.89 -10.84
C THR A 219 15.21 -9.17 -10.49
N PRO A 220 15.87 -10.13 -11.17
CA PRO A 220 17.31 -10.34 -11.03
C PRO A 220 18.18 -9.19 -11.57
N SER A 221 17.60 -8.29 -12.37
CA SER A 221 18.29 -7.16 -13.02
C SER A 221 18.33 -5.88 -12.18
N PHE A 222 17.85 -5.94 -10.94
CA PHE A 222 17.88 -4.81 -10.02
C PHE A 222 19.30 -4.28 -9.81
N ASN A 223 19.45 -2.97 -9.93
CA ASN A 223 20.66 -2.22 -9.67
C ASN A 223 20.29 -0.99 -8.83
N GLU A 224 20.65 -1.00 -7.54
CA GLU A 224 20.30 0.07 -6.60
C GLU A 224 20.75 1.47 -7.05
N ALA A 225 21.87 1.61 -7.74
CA ALA A 225 22.33 2.91 -8.23
C ALA A 225 21.41 3.49 -9.32
N ARG A 226 20.73 2.63 -10.08
CA ARG A 226 19.74 3.01 -11.09
C ARG A 226 18.34 3.06 -10.48
N ASP A 227 17.94 1.96 -9.86
CA ASP A 227 16.56 1.69 -9.44
C ASP A 227 16.20 2.35 -8.12
N GLY A 228 17.19 2.74 -7.31
CA GLY A 228 16.98 3.24 -5.95
C GLY A 228 16.87 2.11 -4.92
N PHE A 229 16.58 2.48 -3.67
CA PHE A 229 16.48 1.53 -2.56
C PHE A 229 15.31 0.56 -2.75
N ARG A 230 15.47 -0.70 -2.29
CA ARG A 230 14.41 -1.72 -2.39
C ARG A 230 13.26 -1.41 -1.44
N HIS A 231 12.04 -1.71 -1.86
CA HIS A 231 10.89 -1.80 -0.96
C HIS A 231 11.20 -2.70 0.25
N SER A 232 10.66 -2.37 1.42
CA SER A 232 10.91 -3.07 2.69
C SER A 232 9.61 -3.38 3.42
N GLY A 233 9.36 -4.68 3.64
CA GLY A 233 8.20 -5.14 4.42
C GLY A 233 8.25 -4.72 5.90
N SER A 234 9.41 -4.34 6.42
CA SER A 234 9.53 -3.81 7.79
C SER A 234 8.96 -2.39 7.91
N MET A 235 9.04 -1.59 6.85
CA MET A 235 8.52 -0.23 6.83
C MET A 235 6.98 -0.17 6.72
N ASP A 236 6.37 -1.24 6.22
CA ASP A 236 4.91 -1.38 6.05
C ASP A 236 4.16 -1.76 7.33
N LYS A 237 4.88 -2.07 8.41
CA LYS A 237 4.28 -2.52 9.66
C LYS A 237 3.88 -1.32 10.50
N CYS A 238 2.68 -1.34 11.07
CA CYS A 238 2.32 -0.48 12.20
C CYS A 238 2.93 -1.08 13.49
N GLY A 239 4.06 -0.53 13.95
CA GLY A 239 4.80 -1.02 15.11
C GLY A 239 5.48 0.09 15.90
N HIS A 240 6.19 -0.28 16.98
CA HIS A 240 6.90 0.69 17.82
C HIS A 240 8.00 1.43 17.02
N GLU A 241 8.71 0.72 16.15
CA GLU A 241 9.82 1.26 15.36
C GLU A 241 9.35 2.22 14.26
N THR A 242 8.15 2.00 13.71
CA THR A 242 7.52 2.86 12.71
C THR A 242 6.56 3.90 13.31
N ALA A 243 6.45 3.98 14.64
CA ALA A 243 5.51 4.87 15.31
C ALA A 243 5.64 6.36 14.89
N PRO A 244 6.86 6.92 14.66
CA PRO A 244 6.97 8.28 14.15
C PRO A 244 6.42 8.42 12.73
N LEU A 245 6.66 7.45 11.85
CA LEU A 245 6.15 7.45 10.47
C LEU A 245 4.62 7.37 10.45
N THR A 246 4.04 6.45 11.22
CA THR A 246 2.58 6.27 11.29
C THR A 246 1.88 7.47 11.91
N THR A 247 2.51 8.14 12.89
CA THR A 247 2.00 9.40 13.46
C THR A 247 1.96 10.49 12.39
N ALA A 248 3.06 10.70 11.66
CA ALA A 248 3.15 11.69 10.59
C ALA A 248 2.19 11.37 9.43
N ALA A 249 2.08 10.10 9.03
CA ALA A 249 1.13 9.65 8.01
C ALA A 249 -0.33 9.93 8.42
N THR A 250 -0.66 9.77 9.70
CA THR A 250 -1.99 10.10 10.24
C THR A 250 -2.24 11.61 10.21
N GLU A 251 -1.24 12.43 10.51
CA GLU A 251 -1.33 13.89 10.45
C GLU A 251 -1.51 14.39 9.01
N ALA A 252 -0.71 13.89 8.06
CA ALA A 252 -0.84 14.18 6.64
C ALA A 252 -2.20 13.72 6.09
N THR A 253 -2.65 12.52 6.47
CA THR A 253 -3.99 12.01 6.12
C THR A 253 -5.09 12.91 6.70
N THR A 254 -4.92 13.39 7.94
CA THR A 254 -5.88 14.33 8.55
C THR A 254 -5.94 15.62 7.73
N ALA A 255 -4.80 16.18 7.34
CA ALA A 255 -4.73 17.38 6.50
C ALA A 255 -5.40 17.16 5.12
N LEU A 256 -5.23 15.98 4.50
CA LEU A 256 -5.94 15.60 3.28
C LEU A 256 -7.46 15.63 3.46
N LEU A 257 -7.96 14.99 4.52
CA LEU A 257 -9.40 14.90 4.79
C LEU A 257 -10.02 16.26 5.13
N LEU A 258 -9.26 17.14 5.79
CA LEU A 258 -9.65 18.54 6.01
C LEU A 258 -9.68 19.36 4.71
N ALA A 259 -8.97 18.92 3.67
CA ALA A 259 -8.93 19.56 2.36
C ALA A 259 -9.98 19.02 1.37
N ILE A 260 -10.91 18.16 1.81
CA ILE A 260 -11.84 17.44 0.91
C ILE A 260 -12.66 18.35 0.00
N ASP A 261 -12.96 19.58 0.42
CA ASP A 261 -13.72 20.57 -0.35
C ASP A 261 -12.87 21.73 -0.90
N SER A 262 -11.56 21.72 -0.69
CA SER A 262 -10.69 22.88 -0.93
C SER A 262 -9.41 22.53 -1.67
N GLU A 263 -9.35 22.89 -2.95
CA GLU A 263 -8.13 22.77 -3.78
C GLU A 263 -6.93 23.50 -3.15
N ARG A 264 -7.19 24.67 -2.57
CA ARG A 264 -6.13 25.45 -1.92
C ARG A 264 -5.57 24.74 -0.69
N ALA A 265 -6.42 24.14 0.14
CA ALA A 265 -5.97 23.39 1.31
C ALA A 265 -5.22 22.12 0.88
N LEU A 266 -5.66 21.49 -0.22
CA LEU A 266 -4.98 20.33 -0.80
C LEU A 266 -3.55 20.69 -1.22
N GLU A 267 -3.37 21.79 -1.96
CA GLU A 267 -2.02 22.22 -2.37
C GLU A 267 -1.13 22.60 -1.17
N VAL A 268 -1.70 23.17 -0.10
CA VAL A 268 -0.94 23.42 1.14
C VAL A 268 -0.47 22.11 1.74
N MET A 269 -1.36 21.10 1.87
CA MET A 269 -0.98 19.78 2.38
C MET A 269 0.11 19.15 1.50
N LEU A 270 -0.07 19.13 0.18
CA LEU A 270 0.92 18.52 -0.73
C LEU A 270 2.27 19.23 -0.63
N ASN A 271 2.30 20.55 -0.47
CA ASN A 271 3.57 21.28 -0.31
C ASN A 271 4.23 21.05 1.05
N ASP A 272 3.46 20.68 2.06
CA ASP A 272 3.95 20.42 3.42
C ASP A 272 4.45 18.98 3.61
N TRP A 273 3.88 18.00 2.89
CA TRP A 273 4.15 16.57 3.11
C TRP A 273 4.73 15.82 1.92
N GLU A 274 4.49 16.30 0.69
CA GLU A 274 4.83 15.60 -0.56
C GLU A 274 5.86 16.38 -1.39
N THR A 275 6.96 16.79 -0.75
CA THR A 275 8.09 17.46 -1.42
C THR A 275 9.39 16.70 -1.23
N ILE A 276 10.30 16.80 -2.20
CA ILE A 276 11.59 16.11 -2.18
C ILE A 276 12.66 16.96 -1.51
N ALA A 277 13.47 16.33 -0.66
CA ALA A 277 14.74 16.83 -0.17
C ALA A 277 15.84 16.57 -1.23
N PRO A 278 16.58 17.60 -1.68
CA PRO A 278 17.54 17.43 -2.75
C PRO A 278 18.80 16.69 -2.28
N GLY A 279 19.41 15.95 -3.20
CA GLY A 279 20.81 15.53 -3.08
C GLY A 279 21.07 14.29 -2.24
N CYS A 280 20.06 13.47 -1.92
CA CYS A 280 20.25 12.21 -1.21
C CYS A 280 20.17 11.03 -2.18
N THR A 281 21.26 10.27 -2.29
CA THR A 281 21.44 9.17 -3.26
C THR A 281 22.22 8.02 -2.62
N LEU A 282 22.40 6.91 -3.33
CA LEU A 282 23.23 5.81 -2.85
C LEU A 282 24.67 6.24 -2.52
N GLU A 283 25.23 7.19 -3.28
CA GLU A 283 26.63 7.65 -3.16
C GLU A 283 26.91 8.34 -1.82
N ASN A 284 25.91 8.99 -1.23
CA ASN A 284 25.98 9.58 0.10
C ASN A 284 25.11 8.82 1.11
N SER A 285 24.90 7.52 0.89
CA SER A 285 24.19 6.66 1.84
C SER A 285 22.77 7.12 2.16
N TYR A 286 22.09 7.75 1.19
CA TYR A 286 20.78 8.38 1.33
C TYR A 286 20.77 9.43 2.45
N CYS A 287 21.81 10.26 2.48
CA CYS A 287 22.04 11.27 3.52
C CYS A 287 22.06 10.69 4.95
N ASP A 288 22.50 9.44 5.10
CA ASP A 288 22.58 8.72 6.37
C ASP A 288 21.26 8.78 7.18
N THR A 289 20.13 8.69 6.49
CA THR A 289 18.79 8.71 7.11
C THR A 289 18.65 7.65 8.20
N ALA A 290 18.03 8.02 9.33
CA ALA A 290 17.79 7.13 10.47
C ALA A 290 16.91 5.92 10.11
N TRP A 291 16.15 6.00 9.02
CA TRP A 291 15.24 4.95 8.55
C TRP A 291 15.96 3.84 7.78
N ARG A 292 17.22 4.03 7.39
CA ARG A 292 17.93 3.09 6.52
C ARG A 292 18.12 1.72 7.15
N GLU A 293 18.41 1.67 8.45
CA GLU A 293 18.61 0.41 9.16
C GLU A 293 17.32 -0.44 9.14
N LEU A 294 16.20 0.15 9.55
CA LEU A 294 14.89 -0.49 9.52
C LEU A 294 14.47 -0.90 8.11
N ALA A 295 14.64 -0.03 7.11
CA ALA A 295 14.28 -0.36 5.74
C ALA A 295 15.21 -1.43 5.11
N SER A 296 16.40 -1.65 5.66
CA SER A 296 17.28 -2.73 5.20
C SER A 296 16.81 -4.10 5.71
N GLU A 297 15.85 -4.14 6.62
CA GLU A 297 15.17 -5.36 7.03
C GLU A 297 14.09 -5.75 6.02
N ASP A 298 13.88 -7.05 5.85
CA ASP A 298 12.76 -7.59 5.07
C ASP A 298 12.62 -6.96 3.66
N VAL A 299 13.75 -6.64 3.02
CA VAL A 299 13.79 -6.05 1.70
C VAL A 299 13.20 -7.00 0.66
N THR A 300 12.45 -6.46 -0.29
CA THR A 300 11.91 -7.22 -1.41
C THR A 300 13.03 -7.91 -2.17
N MET A 301 12.90 -9.23 -2.32
CA MET A 301 13.85 -10.06 -3.06
C MET A 301 13.27 -10.47 -4.41
N PRO A 302 14.11 -10.83 -5.39
CA PRO A 302 13.62 -11.35 -6.66
C PRO A 302 12.66 -12.51 -6.45
N TYR A 303 11.57 -12.56 -7.21
CA TYR A 303 10.78 -13.79 -7.24
C TYR A 303 11.71 -14.91 -7.70
N LEU A 304 11.60 -16.07 -7.05
CA LEU A 304 12.28 -17.28 -7.49
C LEU A 304 11.79 -17.64 -8.90
N GLY A 305 12.36 -17.01 -9.92
CA GLY A 305 12.55 -17.67 -11.20
C GLY A 305 13.36 -18.90 -10.85
N CYS A 306 12.86 -20.08 -11.20
CA CYS A 306 13.68 -21.28 -11.21
C CYS A 306 14.98 -20.89 -11.92
N THR A 307 16.05 -20.62 -11.17
CA THR A 307 17.39 -20.62 -11.73
C THR A 307 17.50 -22.04 -12.26
N SER A 308 17.40 -22.18 -13.58
CA SER A 308 17.85 -23.38 -14.25
C SER A 308 19.26 -23.57 -13.72
N ALA A 309 19.42 -24.52 -12.79
CA ALA A 309 20.72 -24.96 -12.37
C ALA A 309 21.37 -25.50 -13.64
N GLU A 310 22.13 -24.64 -14.30
CA GLU A 310 22.92 -25.01 -15.44
C GLU A 310 23.85 -26.12 -14.97
N GLY A 311 23.56 -27.32 -15.47
CA GLY A 311 24.45 -28.44 -15.62
C GLY A 311 25.36 -28.76 -14.43
N LEU A 312 24.92 -29.67 -13.56
CA LEU A 312 25.69 -30.82 -13.05
C LEU A 312 24.94 -31.38 -11.83
N LEU A 313 24.07 -32.38 -12.02
CA LEU A 313 23.80 -33.51 -11.08
C LEU A 313 22.46 -34.25 -11.28
N VAL A 314 21.62 -33.92 -12.27
CA VAL A 314 20.39 -34.73 -12.52
C VAL A 314 20.66 -35.96 -13.40
N GLY A 315 21.77 -35.99 -14.14
CA GLY A 315 22.15 -37.14 -14.99
C GLY A 315 22.64 -38.38 -14.24
N GLY A 316 23.15 -38.25 -13.01
CA GLY A 316 23.75 -39.36 -12.26
C GLY A 316 22.74 -40.31 -11.63
N VAL A 317 21.60 -39.78 -11.14
CA VAL A 317 20.60 -40.57 -10.40
C VAL A 317 19.74 -41.41 -11.35
N LEU A 318 19.42 -40.91 -12.54
CA LEU A 318 18.63 -41.65 -13.53
C LEU A 318 19.43 -42.79 -14.21
N LEU A 319 20.76 -42.67 -14.32
CA LEU A 319 21.61 -43.76 -14.85
C LEU A 319 21.84 -44.89 -13.83
N LEU A 320 21.86 -44.59 -12.53
CA LEU A 320 21.98 -45.61 -11.48
C LEU A 320 20.67 -46.41 -11.28
N LEU A 321 19.51 -45.77 -11.45
CA LEU A 321 18.21 -46.47 -11.38
C LEU A 321 17.96 -47.36 -12.59
N ARG A 322 18.45 -47.01 -13.79
CA ARG A 322 18.36 -47.88 -14.98
C ARG A 322 19.26 -49.11 -14.91
N ARG A 323 20.38 -49.05 -14.18
CA ARG A 323 21.29 -50.20 -14.02
C ARG A 323 20.79 -51.24 -13.01
N ARG A 324 20.06 -50.83 -11.96
CA ARG A 324 19.48 -51.77 -10.98
C ARG A 324 18.26 -52.54 -11.49
N LEU A 325 17.53 -52.01 -12.48
CA LEU A 325 16.35 -52.69 -13.04
C LEU A 325 16.69 -53.73 -14.13
N ARG A 326 17.92 -53.77 -14.63
CA ARG A 326 18.37 -54.77 -15.63
C ARG A 326 19.07 -56.00 -15.02
N SER A 327 19.38 -56.02 -13.73
CA SER A 327 19.99 -57.20 -13.08
C SER A 327 18.99 -58.12 -12.36
N LYS A 328 17.68 -57.92 -12.59
CA LYS A 328 16.60 -58.76 -12.05
C LYS A 328 15.68 -59.31 -13.16
N LYS A 329 16.26 -59.75 -14.28
CA LYS A 329 15.65 -60.71 -15.20
C LYS A 329 16.70 -61.74 -15.57
#